data_AF-A0A9D1QD41-F1
#
_entry.id   AF-A0A9D1QD41-F1
#
_cell.length_a   1.000
_cell.length_b   1.000
_cell.length_c   1.000
_cell.angle_alpha   90.00
_cell.angle_beta   90.00
_cell.angle_gamma   90.00
#
_symmetry.space_group_name_H-M   'P 1'
#
loop_
_entity.id
_entity.type
_entity.pdbx_description
1 polymer ?
#
loop_
_entity_poly.entity_id
_entity_poly.type
_entity_poly.pdbx_seq_one_letter_code
_entity_poly.pdbx_strand_id
1 'polypeptide(L)'
;MKLKLFAVTMAAATAFLAACNKETNYGQQGQVPEGIPTYASISVVVSNPGSKVATRAASQVGEKEITDVDILIFDKSGVLETVAQAVSVTSGSGYETGVIQTTTGQKTVYVIANNSSKVTPLTPGLSLSAFEQMTYEAVNVGAADAYDITVPIATASKFLMFGSKSASLVEKDQEDPNVVSLSVTRAAAKSQLLFSNVQTSENFQPENVAVDFTDASTQLAQMQTQMYVALGDRESAGEVTKWYDVYNDDAKWIAARVNGFDQNNSSEIKTVVEYSHYTAENVHATPLMNNTTCMLVRVKATPTKWTSEDGTFDGLTGTFYAIVKYSTDQAMDQNYQTLESYYGIYKDKATADAVLASGDLSAAPDKAKYAVLEYTNGYSYYRLNLRDINKATSKERYSVLRNNFYKVTVTEINNIGWNNPGDLVDPDDNRPVETETSLKVTITVEDWTDVDMNEPLG
;
A
#
# COMPACT_ATOMS: atom_id res chain seq x y z
N MET A 1 8.15 67.55 5.27
CA MET A 1 7.38 66.96 4.15
C MET A 1 6.77 65.65 4.65
N LYS A 2 5.43 65.63 4.77
CA LYS A 2 4.48 64.51 4.93
C LYS A 2 4.87 63.26 5.75
N LEU A 3 4.27 63.20 6.94
CA LEU A 3 3.83 62.01 7.67
C LEU A 3 2.82 61.20 6.83
N LYS A 4 2.94 59.87 6.72
CA LYS A 4 1.79 58.94 6.62
C LYS A 4 2.14 57.56 7.19
N LEU A 5 1.60 57.36 8.40
CA LEU A 5 1.25 56.12 9.05
C LEU A 5 0.27 55.33 8.15
N PHE A 6 0.52 54.04 7.88
CA PHE A 6 -0.51 53.12 7.39
C PHE A 6 -0.87 52.17 8.53
N ALA A 7 -2.05 52.44 9.11
CA ALA A 7 -2.72 51.58 10.07
C ALA A 7 -3.32 50.38 9.33
N VAL A 8 -3.03 49.17 9.81
CA VAL A 8 -3.79 47.97 9.47
C VAL A 8 -5.05 47.99 10.34
N THR A 9 -6.16 48.36 9.74
CA THR A 9 -7.49 48.34 10.35
C THR A 9 -7.93 46.89 10.58
N MET A 10 -7.93 46.49 11.85
CA MET A 10 -8.66 45.35 12.37
C MET A 10 -10.16 45.68 12.26
N ALA A 11 -10.86 45.03 11.34
CA ALA A 11 -12.31 45.20 11.20
C ALA A 11 -13.00 44.45 12.35
N ALA A 12 -13.61 45.23 13.24
CA ALA A 12 -14.42 44.74 14.36
C ALA A 12 -15.63 43.94 13.85
N ALA A 13 -15.81 42.75 14.42
CA ALA A 13 -16.96 41.90 14.21
C ALA A 13 -18.25 42.61 14.67
N THR A 14 -19.18 42.83 13.74
CA THR A 14 -20.56 43.21 14.07
C THR A 14 -21.29 41.99 14.60
N ALA A 15 -21.47 41.93 15.93
CA ALA A 15 -22.33 40.96 16.59
C ALA A 15 -23.79 41.23 16.19
N PHE A 16 -24.39 40.33 15.40
CA PHE A 16 -25.85 40.23 15.34
C PHE A 16 -26.33 39.53 16.62
N LEU A 17 -26.72 40.34 17.61
CA LEU A 17 -27.52 39.87 18.73
C LEU A 17 -28.95 39.62 18.22
N ALA A 18 -29.21 38.43 17.68
CA ALA A 18 -30.55 37.87 17.69
C ALA A 18 -30.75 37.23 19.07
N ALA A 19 -31.29 38.02 19.99
CA ALA A 19 -31.87 37.50 21.23
C ALA A 19 -33.07 36.60 20.86
N CYS A 20 -32.86 35.29 20.87
CA CYS A 20 -33.95 34.33 20.99
C CYS A 20 -33.96 33.80 22.44
N ASN A 21 -35.13 33.92 23.05
CA ASN A 21 -35.42 33.67 24.45
C ASN A 21 -34.89 32.30 24.93
N LYS A 22 -34.37 32.26 26.16
CA LYS A 22 -34.31 31.02 26.95
C LYS A 22 -35.76 30.61 27.27
N GLU A 23 -36.42 29.95 26.32
CA GLU A 23 -37.56 29.09 26.64
C GLU A 23 -37.02 27.96 27.51
N THR A 24 -37.27 28.04 28.81
CA THR A 24 -36.98 26.98 29.76
C THR A 24 -37.80 25.75 29.36
N ASN A 25 -37.17 24.81 28.65
CA ASN A 25 -37.73 23.47 28.40
C ASN A 25 -37.84 22.69 29.72
N TYR A 26 -38.84 23.01 30.53
CA TYR A 26 -39.35 22.13 31.56
C TYR A 26 -40.07 20.96 30.87
N GLY A 27 -39.35 19.87 30.56
CA GLY A 27 -39.99 18.63 30.13
C GLY A 27 -39.20 17.64 29.28
N GLN A 28 -37.99 17.96 28.82
CA GLN A 28 -37.15 17.01 28.08
C GLN A 28 -35.82 16.86 28.82
N GLN A 29 -35.79 15.98 29.83
CA GLN A 29 -34.54 15.60 30.48
C GLN A 29 -33.66 14.87 29.48
N GLY A 30 -32.54 15.49 29.08
CA GLY A 30 -31.41 14.79 28.46
C GLY A 30 -30.97 15.22 27.06
N GLN A 31 -31.63 16.19 26.40
CA GLN A 31 -31.18 16.66 25.08
C GLN A 31 -30.32 17.93 25.18
N VAL A 32 -29.13 17.89 24.60
CA VAL A 32 -28.24 19.04 24.46
C VAL A 32 -28.84 20.00 23.43
N PRO A 33 -29.02 21.29 23.73
CA PRO A 33 -29.51 22.27 22.76
C PRO A 33 -28.64 22.31 21.51
N GLU A 34 -29.25 22.42 20.33
CA GLU A 34 -28.54 22.49 19.04
C GLU A 34 -28.25 23.95 18.66
N GLY A 35 -27.07 24.19 18.07
CA GLY A 35 -26.78 25.45 17.37
C GLY A 35 -26.38 26.64 18.23
N ILE A 36 -26.18 26.47 19.54
CA ILE A 36 -25.65 27.54 20.42
C ILE A 36 -24.13 27.65 20.19
N PRO A 37 -23.54 28.85 20.06
CA PRO A 37 -22.09 28.99 19.97
C PRO A 37 -21.37 28.30 21.14
N THR A 38 -20.31 27.56 20.83
CA THR A 38 -19.48 26.85 21.80
C THR A 38 -18.05 26.69 21.27
N TYR A 39 -17.17 26.09 22.07
CA TYR A 39 -15.80 25.82 21.71
C TYR A 39 -15.44 24.34 21.90
N ALA A 40 -14.55 23.84 21.04
CA ALA A 40 -14.03 22.48 21.11
C ALA A 40 -12.50 22.44 20.91
N SER A 41 -11.85 21.47 21.52
CA SER A 41 -10.46 21.07 21.27
C SER A 41 -10.43 19.59 20.91
N ILE A 42 -9.60 19.25 19.92
CA ILE A 42 -9.51 17.89 19.38
C ILE A 42 -8.18 17.28 19.84
N SER A 43 -8.26 16.09 20.41
CA SER A 43 -7.10 15.25 20.72
C SER A 43 -7.07 14.09 19.73
N VAL A 44 -5.96 13.97 19.03
CA VAL A 44 -5.77 12.97 17.97
C VAL A 44 -4.65 12.01 18.37
N VAL A 45 -4.90 10.72 18.23
CA VAL A 45 -3.88 9.68 18.36
C VAL A 45 -3.86 8.82 17.10
N VAL A 46 -2.69 8.32 16.71
CA VAL A 46 -2.66 7.29 15.66
C VAL A 46 -3.22 5.99 16.25
N SER A 47 -4.04 5.28 15.47
CA SER A 47 -4.74 4.09 15.94
C SER A 47 -3.76 3.03 16.44
N ASN A 48 -3.95 2.66 17.71
CA ASN A 48 -3.28 1.54 18.36
C ASN A 48 -4.36 0.67 19.01
N PRO A 49 -4.78 -0.44 18.38
CA PRO A 49 -5.83 -1.30 18.93
C PRO A 49 -5.47 -2.06 20.23
N GLY A 50 -4.46 -1.64 21.02
CA GLY A 50 -4.14 -2.17 22.36
C GLY A 50 -3.12 -3.32 22.43
N SER A 51 -2.25 -3.31 23.43
CA SER A 51 -1.00 -4.09 23.57
C SER A 51 -1.11 -5.58 23.95
N LYS A 52 -2.23 -6.28 23.70
CA LYS A 52 -2.48 -7.62 24.27
C LYS A 52 -2.38 -8.83 23.33
N VAL A 53 -1.92 -8.69 22.08
CA VAL A 53 -1.80 -9.85 21.15
C VAL A 53 -0.48 -9.80 20.38
N ALA A 54 0.23 -10.93 20.37
CA ALA A 54 1.58 -11.14 19.81
C ALA A 54 1.67 -11.12 18.26
N THR A 55 0.75 -10.47 17.55
CA THR A 55 0.64 -10.53 16.07
C THR A 55 0.56 -9.14 15.43
N ARG A 56 1.35 -8.18 15.91
CA ARG A 56 1.34 -6.79 15.44
C ARG A 56 2.70 -6.33 14.99
N ALA A 57 2.72 -5.47 13.98
CA ALA A 57 3.95 -4.81 13.55
C ALA A 57 3.96 -3.36 14.00
N ALA A 58 5.04 -2.97 14.68
CA ALA A 58 5.22 -1.61 15.15
C ALA A 58 5.54 -0.67 13.99
N SER A 59 4.81 0.44 13.91
CA SER A 59 5.14 1.57 13.04
C SER A 59 6.53 2.12 13.35
N GLN A 60 7.22 2.59 12.31
CA GLN A 60 8.55 3.14 12.37
C GLN A 60 8.53 4.68 12.46
N VAL A 61 9.67 5.26 12.82
CA VAL A 61 9.89 6.71 12.68
C VAL A 61 9.69 7.08 11.20
N GLY A 62 8.91 8.13 10.95
CA GLY A 62 8.49 8.52 9.61
C GLY A 62 7.11 7.99 9.20
N GLU A 63 6.49 7.08 9.96
CA GLU A 63 5.17 6.53 9.61
C GLU A 63 4.04 7.04 10.53
N LYS A 64 4.36 7.66 11.67
CA LYS A 64 3.38 7.96 12.75
C LYS A 64 3.25 9.43 13.11
N GLU A 65 4.07 10.27 12.49
CA GLU A 65 4.10 11.68 12.76
C GLU A 65 2.84 12.36 12.22
N ILE A 66 2.23 13.21 13.02
CA ILE A 66 1.16 14.13 12.62
C ILE A 66 1.76 15.54 12.73
N THR A 67 1.90 16.22 11.59
CA THR A 67 2.44 17.59 11.53
C THR A 67 1.33 18.63 11.62
N ASP A 68 0.19 18.32 11.02
CA ASP A 68 -0.97 19.19 10.96
C ASP A 68 -2.24 18.36 10.73
N VAL A 69 -3.38 18.95 11.07
CA VAL A 69 -4.70 18.34 10.86
C VAL A 69 -5.68 19.33 10.23
N ASP A 70 -6.55 18.81 9.36
CA ASP A 70 -7.81 19.46 9.03
C ASP A 70 -8.93 18.85 9.87
N ILE A 71 -9.80 19.70 10.40
CA ILE A 71 -10.90 19.33 11.29
C ILE A 71 -12.20 19.77 10.64
N LEU A 72 -13.11 18.82 10.49
CA LEU A 72 -14.43 19.00 9.92
C LEU A 72 -15.47 18.62 10.97
N ILE A 73 -16.37 19.54 11.30
CA ILE A 73 -17.47 19.26 12.24
C ILE A 73 -18.77 19.32 11.45
N PHE A 74 -19.41 18.16 11.34
CA PHE A 74 -20.73 18.01 10.73
C PHE A 74 -21.80 18.05 11.81
N ASP A 75 -22.92 18.69 11.51
CA ASP A 75 -24.10 18.69 12.36
C ASP A 75 -24.77 17.30 12.41
N LYS A 76 -25.82 17.16 13.22
CA LYS A 76 -26.60 15.91 13.34
C LYS A 76 -27.22 15.42 12.03
N SER A 77 -27.39 16.30 11.05
CA SER A 77 -27.94 15.99 9.72
C SER A 77 -26.83 15.59 8.74
N GLY A 78 -25.57 15.60 9.19
CA GLY A 78 -24.41 15.33 8.35
C GLY A 78 -24.06 16.51 7.44
N VAL A 79 -24.36 17.75 7.80
CA VAL A 79 -23.95 18.94 7.05
C VAL A 79 -22.75 19.61 7.72
N LEU A 80 -21.70 19.86 6.95
CA LEU A 80 -20.48 20.51 7.42
C LEU A 80 -20.79 21.93 7.88
N GLU A 81 -20.57 22.24 9.16
CA GLU A 81 -20.79 23.57 9.71
C GLU A 81 -19.49 24.29 10.05
N THR A 82 -18.47 23.55 10.48
CA THR A 82 -17.18 24.11 10.91
C THR A 82 -16.04 23.43 10.17
N VAL A 83 -15.11 24.25 9.67
CA VAL A 83 -13.88 23.80 9.02
C VAL A 83 -12.71 24.54 9.65
N ALA A 84 -11.73 23.81 10.17
CA ALA A 84 -10.44 24.37 10.57
C ALA A 84 -9.34 23.61 9.82
N GLN A 85 -8.54 24.31 9.01
CA GLN A 85 -7.54 23.70 8.14
C GLN A 85 -6.11 23.97 8.62
N ALA A 86 -5.21 23.05 8.32
CA ALA A 86 -3.78 23.13 8.63
C ALA A 86 -3.51 23.51 10.09
N VAL A 87 -4.32 22.96 11.01
CA VAL A 87 -4.19 23.21 12.44
C VAL A 87 -2.93 22.50 12.92
N SER A 88 -1.96 23.29 13.36
CA SER A 88 -0.75 22.75 13.97
C SER A 88 -1.09 22.01 15.25
N VAL A 89 -0.37 20.91 15.48
CA VAL A 89 -0.54 20.08 16.66
C VAL A 89 0.67 20.16 17.57
N THR A 90 0.45 20.10 18.88
CA THR A 90 1.53 19.99 19.88
C THR A 90 1.69 18.55 20.33
N SER A 91 2.93 18.07 20.43
CA SER A 91 3.24 16.70 20.87
C SER A 91 3.12 16.55 22.39
N GLY A 92 2.33 15.57 22.84
CA GLY A 92 2.15 15.12 24.22
C GLY A 92 1.82 13.63 24.28
N SER A 93 0.88 13.19 25.13
CA SER A 93 0.30 11.82 25.09
C SER A 93 -0.63 11.57 23.87
N GLY A 94 -0.56 12.45 22.89
CA GLY A 94 -1.35 12.58 21.68
C GLY A 94 -1.00 13.90 20.99
N TYR A 95 -1.68 14.19 19.89
CA TYR A 95 -1.58 15.45 19.16
C TYR A 95 -2.80 16.31 19.51
N GLU A 96 -2.58 17.39 20.24
CA GLU A 96 -3.65 18.30 20.66
C GLU A 96 -3.73 19.51 19.73
N THR A 97 -4.96 19.92 19.44
CA THR A 97 -5.25 21.10 18.65
C THR A 97 -5.52 22.30 19.55
N GLY A 98 -5.34 23.50 18.99
CA GLY A 98 -5.92 24.71 19.57
C GLY A 98 -7.45 24.65 19.67
N VAL A 99 -8.02 25.66 20.31
CA VAL A 99 -9.48 25.79 20.51
C VAL A 99 -10.16 26.28 19.23
N ILE A 100 -11.28 25.65 18.87
CA ILE A 100 -12.05 25.92 17.65
C ILE A 100 -13.46 26.32 18.05
N GLN A 101 -13.94 27.44 17.48
CA GLN A 101 -15.31 27.87 17.66
C GLN A 101 -16.25 27.05 16.77
N THR A 102 -17.35 26.56 17.34
CA THR A 102 -18.35 25.73 16.67
C THR A 102 -19.72 25.89 17.36
N THR A 103 -20.65 24.95 17.19
CA THR A 103 -21.96 24.98 17.87
C THR A 103 -22.23 23.74 18.71
N THR A 104 -23.12 23.88 19.70
CA THR A 104 -23.61 22.80 20.54
C THR A 104 -24.47 21.80 19.76
N GLY A 105 -24.66 20.62 20.34
CA GLY A 105 -25.52 19.57 19.79
C GLY A 105 -24.78 18.29 19.46
N GLN A 106 -25.48 17.35 18.82
CA GLN A 106 -24.86 16.12 18.33
C GLN A 106 -24.10 16.39 17.03
N LYS A 107 -22.80 16.06 17.03
CA LYS A 107 -21.88 16.31 15.92
C LYS A 107 -21.17 15.04 15.48
N THR A 108 -20.75 15.02 14.23
CA THR A 108 -19.70 14.11 13.73
C THR A 108 -18.44 14.92 13.49
N VAL A 109 -17.41 14.67 14.28
CA VAL A 109 -16.09 15.29 14.12
C VAL A 109 -15.24 14.38 13.26
N TYR A 110 -14.66 14.93 12.20
CA TYR A 110 -13.75 14.25 11.27
C TYR A 110 -12.39 14.95 11.30
N VAL A 111 -11.33 14.15 11.25
CA VAL A 111 -9.95 14.62 11.21
C VAL A 111 -9.27 14.03 9.98
N ILE A 112 -8.54 14.88 9.27
CA ILE A 112 -7.61 14.50 8.22
C ILE A 112 -6.22 14.93 8.67
N ALA A 113 -5.35 13.98 8.98
CA ALA A 113 -3.98 14.27 9.35
C ALA A 113 -3.08 14.34 8.11
N ASN A 114 -2.14 15.28 8.11
CA ASN A 114 -1.12 15.47 7.06
C ASN A 114 -1.74 15.59 5.65
N ASN A 115 -2.73 16.46 5.49
CA ASN A 115 -3.49 16.60 4.24
C ASN A 115 -2.69 17.31 3.12
N SER A 116 -1.59 16.72 2.64
CA SER A 116 -0.71 17.32 1.64
C SER A 116 -1.26 17.31 0.22
N SER A 117 -2.04 16.29 -0.14
CA SER A 117 -2.62 16.12 -1.48
C SER A 117 -4.01 16.79 -1.65
N LYS A 118 -4.49 17.47 -0.59
CA LYS A 118 -5.72 18.27 -0.46
C LYS A 118 -6.88 17.91 -1.40
N VAL A 119 -7.85 17.18 -0.85
CA VAL A 119 -9.23 17.24 -1.39
C VAL A 119 -9.76 18.66 -1.19
N THR A 120 -10.11 19.35 -2.28
CA THR A 120 -10.69 20.70 -2.23
C THR A 120 -11.87 20.84 -3.17
N PRO A 121 -12.85 21.70 -2.84
CA PRO A 121 -12.94 22.55 -1.65
C PRO A 121 -13.63 21.86 -0.44
N LEU A 122 -13.11 22.10 0.78
CA LEU A 122 -13.77 21.74 2.04
C LEU A 122 -14.43 22.99 2.63
N THR A 123 -15.74 23.14 2.40
CA THR A 123 -16.48 24.35 2.79
C THR A 123 -17.78 24.01 3.51
N PRO A 124 -18.25 24.84 4.45
CA PRO A 124 -19.56 24.65 5.09
C PRO A 124 -20.68 24.43 4.07
N GLY A 125 -21.63 23.56 4.42
CA GLY A 125 -22.71 23.10 3.55
C GLY A 125 -22.43 21.78 2.82
N LEU A 126 -21.18 21.29 2.80
CA LEU A 126 -20.85 19.97 2.27
C LEU A 126 -21.51 18.87 3.10
N SER A 127 -22.18 17.90 2.47
CA SER A 127 -22.71 16.76 3.20
C SER A 127 -21.62 15.74 3.54
N LEU A 128 -21.74 15.08 4.68
CA LEU A 128 -20.82 14.02 5.14
C LEU A 128 -20.70 12.92 4.09
N SER A 129 -21.83 12.51 3.51
CA SER A 129 -21.83 11.50 2.44
C SER A 129 -21.12 11.97 1.18
N ALA A 130 -21.19 13.26 0.81
CA ALA A 130 -20.44 13.78 -0.32
C ALA A 130 -18.94 13.88 0.00
N PHE A 131 -18.60 14.30 1.22
CA PHE A 131 -17.22 14.35 1.72
C PHE A 131 -16.55 12.97 1.71
N GLU A 132 -17.21 11.96 2.27
CA GLU A 132 -16.70 10.57 2.32
C GLU A 132 -16.44 9.97 0.93
N GLN A 133 -17.10 10.52 -0.10
CA GLN A 133 -16.98 10.13 -1.51
C GLN A 133 -15.93 10.89 -2.29
N MET A 134 -15.34 11.92 -1.71
CA MET A 134 -14.23 12.61 -2.35
C MET A 134 -13.03 11.69 -2.45
N THR A 135 -12.20 11.91 -3.48
CA THR A 135 -11.05 11.06 -3.77
C THR A 135 -9.73 11.82 -3.62
N TYR A 136 -8.72 11.09 -3.14
CA TYR A 136 -7.32 11.50 -3.15
C TYR A 136 -6.58 10.81 -4.29
N GLU A 137 -5.57 11.49 -4.84
CA GLU A 137 -4.54 10.85 -5.64
C GLU A 137 -3.68 9.97 -4.71
N ALA A 138 -3.77 8.66 -4.91
CA ALA A 138 -3.07 7.66 -4.13
C ALA A 138 -1.69 7.33 -4.72
N VAL A 139 -1.62 7.27 -6.05
CA VAL A 139 -0.40 6.95 -6.79
C VAL A 139 -0.30 7.87 -7.99
N ASN A 140 0.86 8.51 -8.14
CA ASN A 140 1.21 9.28 -9.32
C ASN A 140 2.27 8.50 -10.11
N VAL A 141 1.98 8.26 -11.38
CA VAL A 141 2.95 7.73 -12.33
C VAL A 141 3.51 8.93 -13.09
N GLY A 142 4.81 9.19 -12.93
CA GLY A 142 5.52 10.24 -13.65
C GLY A 142 5.36 10.13 -15.17
N ALA A 143 5.81 11.15 -15.90
CA ALA A 143 5.77 11.14 -17.36
C ALA A 143 6.39 9.84 -17.92
N ALA A 144 5.88 9.39 -19.08
CA ALA A 144 6.15 8.07 -19.68
C ALA A 144 7.63 7.70 -19.86
N ASP A 145 8.54 8.68 -19.75
CA ASP A 145 9.97 8.53 -19.99
C ASP A 145 10.81 8.47 -18.69
N ALA A 146 10.20 8.68 -17.51
CA ALA A 146 10.91 8.78 -16.22
C ALA A 146 10.55 7.70 -15.19
N TYR A 147 9.49 6.91 -15.43
CA TYR A 147 9.08 5.74 -14.60
C TYR A 147 9.11 5.95 -13.08
N ASP A 148 8.92 7.18 -12.63
CA ASP A 148 8.91 7.55 -11.23
C ASP A 148 7.50 7.37 -10.69
N ILE A 149 7.29 6.25 -9.99
CA ILE A 149 6.08 6.05 -9.21
C ILE A 149 6.26 6.75 -7.86
N THR A 150 5.32 7.63 -7.52
CA THR A 150 5.23 8.20 -6.17
C THR A 150 3.89 7.85 -5.54
N VAL A 151 3.87 7.78 -4.22
CA VAL A 151 2.69 7.42 -3.42
C VAL A 151 2.42 8.57 -2.46
N PRO A 152 1.76 9.66 -2.90
CA PRO A 152 1.65 10.91 -2.14
C PRO A 152 1.05 10.74 -0.74
N ILE A 153 0.13 9.77 -0.59
CA ILE A 153 -0.54 9.43 0.66
C ILE A 153 0.38 8.79 1.72
N ALA A 154 1.60 8.40 1.33
CA ALA A 154 2.58 7.68 2.14
C ALA A 154 3.96 8.37 2.12
N THR A 155 3.96 9.70 2.23
CA THR A 155 5.20 10.47 2.34
C THR A 155 5.77 10.36 3.76
N ALA A 156 7.08 10.13 3.89
CA ALA A 156 7.73 10.05 5.20
C ALA A 156 7.42 11.27 6.08
N SER A 157 7.06 10.99 7.34
CA SER A 157 6.57 11.92 8.36
C SER A 157 5.30 12.70 7.99
N LYS A 158 4.64 12.35 6.87
CA LYS A 158 3.44 13.00 6.35
C LYS A 158 2.46 11.99 5.75
N PHE A 159 2.30 10.84 6.41
CA PHE A 159 1.30 9.86 6.00
C PHE A 159 -0.08 10.47 6.15
N LEU A 160 -0.87 10.42 5.08
CA LEU A 160 -2.28 10.82 5.12
C LEU A 160 -3.02 9.87 6.06
N MET A 161 -3.81 10.42 6.99
CA MET A 161 -4.61 9.62 7.92
C MET A 161 -6.00 10.20 8.09
N PHE A 162 -6.96 9.32 8.37
CA PHE A 162 -8.36 9.69 8.57
C PHE A 162 -8.88 9.14 9.89
N GLY A 163 -9.74 9.89 10.56
CA GLY A 163 -10.42 9.46 11.77
C GLY A 163 -11.70 10.25 11.97
N SER A 164 -12.70 9.62 12.57
CA SER A 164 -13.97 10.28 12.87
C SER A 164 -14.57 9.80 14.18
N LYS A 165 -15.38 10.65 14.80
CA LYS A 165 -16.07 10.35 16.06
C LYS A 165 -17.35 11.16 16.20
N SER A 166 -18.42 10.50 16.63
CA SER A 166 -19.62 11.21 17.09
C SER A 166 -19.41 11.76 18.49
N ALA A 167 -19.79 13.02 18.72
CA ALA A 167 -19.68 13.70 20.00
C ALA A 167 -20.92 14.58 20.26
N SER A 168 -21.28 14.77 21.52
CA SER A 168 -22.31 15.72 21.94
C SER A 168 -21.64 16.93 22.57
N LEU A 169 -21.67 18.07 21.90
CA LEU A 169 -21.01 19.29 22.35
C LEU A 169 -21.97 20.15 23.17
N VAL A 170 -21.58 20.54 24.37
CA VAL A 170 -22.38 21.42 25.25
C VAL A 170 -21.85 22.86 25.20
N GLU A 171 -22.60 23.82 25.74
CA GLU A 171 -22.16 25.21 25.82
C GLU A 171 -20.93 25.30 26.74
N LYS A 172 -19.82 25.76 26.18
CA LYS A 172 -18.51 25.91 26.81
C LYS A 172 -17.88 27.21 26.32
N ASP A 173 -16.97 27.76 27.11
CA ASP A 173 -16.14 28.90 26.75
C ASP A 173 -14.79 28.44 26.17
N GLN A 174 -13.94 29.41 25.81
CA GLN A 174 -12.65 29.13 25.20
C GLN A 174 -11.64 28.56 26.20
N GLU A 175 -11.78 28.90 27.48
CA GLU A 175 -10.90 28.47 28.57
C GLU A 175 -11.18 27.03 29.04
N ASP A 176 -12.42 26.55 28.91
CA ASP A 176 -12.85 25.18 29.23
C ASP A 176 -13.64 24.53 28.06
N PRO A 177 -12.99 24.29 26.90
CA PRO A 177 -13.68 23.82 25.70
C PRO A 177 -14.14 22.37 25.82
N ASN A 178 -15.05 21.95 24.93
CA ASN A 178 -15.39 20.54 24.77
C ASN A 178 -14.17 19.76 24.25
N VAL A 179 -13.74 18.71 24.96
CA VAL A 179 -12.64 17.86 24.50
C VAL A 179 -13.17 16.66 23.72
N VAL A 180 -12.72 16.52 22.47
CA VAL A 180 -13.06 15.37 21.61
C VAL A 180 -11.79 14.59 21.27
N SER A 181 -11.60 13.44 21.92
CA SER A 181 -10.48 12.53 21.63
C SER A 181 -10.88 11.46 20.60
N LEU A 182 -10.12 11.29 19.53
CA LEU A 182 -10.33 10.27 18.51
C LEU A 182 -9.02 9.69 17.96
N SER A 183 -9.10 8.53 17.30
CA SER A 183 -7.98 7.93 16.62
C SER A 183 -8.05 8.13 15.10
N VAL A 184 -6.88 8.21 14.46
CA VAL A 184 -6.74 8.22 13.00
C VAL A 184 -6.01 6.97 12.52
N THR A 185 -6.37 6.48 11.33
CA THR A 185 -5.72 5.34 10.66
C THR A 185 -5.08 5.78 9.36
N ARG A 186 -3.95 5.17 9.01
CA ARG A 186 -3.23 5.49 7.76
C ARG A 186 -4.10 5.19 6.54
N ALA A 187 -4.02 6.08 5.56
CA ALA A 187 -4.67 5.95 4.26
C ALA A 187 -4.04 4.86 3.39
N ALA A 188 -2.75 4.55 3.63
CA ALA A 188 -1.99 3.55 2.89
C ALA A 188 -1.98 2.19 3.58
N ALA A 189 -1.83 1.14 2.78
CA ALA A 189 -1.34 -0.17 3.19
C ALA A 189 0.19 -0.22 3.06
N LYS A 190 0.81 -1.15 3.77
CA LYS A 190 2.26 -1.42 3.76
C LYS A 190 2.53 -2.84 3.31
N SER A 191 3.61 -3.08 2.57
CA SER A 191 4.10 -4.44 2.29
C SER A 191 5.63 -4.52 2.31
N GLN A 192 6.14 -5.69 2.68
CA GLN A 192 7.58 -5.97 2.74
C GLN A 192 7.86 -7.44 2.40
N LEU A 193 8.98 -7.69 1.72
CA LEU A 193 9.46 -9.04 1.42
C LEU A 193 10.62 -9.44 2.36
N LEU A 194 10.45 -10.59 3.00
CA LEU A 194 11.51 -11.39 3.59
C LEU A 194 11.95 -12.46 2.60
N PHE A 195 13.22 -12.41 2.19
CA PHE A 195 13.82 -13.40 1.33
C PHE A 195 15.03 -14.01 2.05
N SER A 196 14.80 -15.08 2.79
CA SER A 196 15.81 -15.71 3.63
C SER A 196 15.65 -17.22 3.63
N ASN A 197 16.75 -17.95 3.51
CA ASN A 197 16.79 -19.42 3.48
C ASN A 197 15.87 -20.04 2.41
N VAL A 198 15.64 -19.33 1.30
CA VAL A 198 14.79 -19.82 0.22
C VAL A 198 15.41 -21.07 -0.40
N GLN A 199 14.63 -22.14 -0.46
CA GLN A 199 15.06 -23.41 -1.02
C GLN A 199 14.49 -23.61 -2.44
N THR A 200 15.18 -24.38 -3.26
CA THR A 200 14.56 -24.99 -4.43
C THR A 200 13.59 -26.08 -3.99
N SER A 201 12.41 -26.14 -4.61
CA SER A 201 11.45 -27.23 -4.39
C SER A 201 12.05 -28.59 -4.71
N GLU A 202 11.59 -29.64 -4.03
CA GLU A 202 11.91 -31.03 -4.43
C GLU A 202 11.37 -31.36 -5.84
N ASN A 203 10.30 -30.67 -6.26
CA ASN A 203 9.70 -30.79 -7.58
C ASN A 203 10.12 -29.64 -8.51
N PHE A 204 11.34 -29.12 -8.33
CA PHE A 204 11.84 -28.02 -9.15
C PHE A 204 11.82 -28.36 -10.64
N GLN A 205 11.34 -27.42 -11.45
CA GLN A 205 11.31 -27.53 -12.90
C GLN A 205 12.26 -26.50 -13.54
N PRO A 206 13.10 -26.92 -14.51
CA PRO A 206 13.17 -28.25 -15.13
C PRO A 206 13.82 -29.31 -14.21
N GLU A 207 13.50 -30.59 -14.42
CA GLU A 207 14.08 -31.69 -13.64
C GLU A 207 15.61 -31.80 -13.82
N ASN A 208 16.28 -32.41 -12.84
CA ASN A 208 17.71 -32.71 -12.82
C ASN A 208 18.67 -31.51 -12.82
N VAL A 209 18.17 -30.29 -12.63
CA VAL A 209 18.98 -29.07 -12.46
C VAL A 209 19.03 -28.64 -10.99
N ALA A 210 19.96 -27.76 -10.66
CA ALA A 210 20.03 -27.14 -9.34
C ALA A 210 20.37 -25.66 -9.51
N VAL A 211 19.71 -24.79 -8.74
CA VAL A 211 19.83 -23.32 -8.86
C VAL A 211 19.80 -22.69 -7.48
N ASP A 212 20.75 -21.79 -7.21
CA ASP A 212 20.75 -20.95 -6.03
C ASP A 212 20.07 -19.61 -6.34
N PHE A 213 19.23 -19.13 -5.42
CA PHE A 213 18.53 -17.86 -5.54
C PHE A 213 18.99 -16.85 -4.51
N THR A 214 19.46 -15.70 -4.97
CA THR A 214 19.99 -14.61 -4.14
C THR A 214 19.49 -13.24 -4.61
N ASP A 215 19.95 -12.17 -3.97
CA ASP A 215 19.76 -10.78 -4.41
C ASP A 215 18.32 -10.42 -4.78
N ALA A 216 17.40 -10.76 -3.87
CA ALA A 216 16.00 -10.51 -4.08
C ALA A 216 15.69 -9.01 -3.97
N SER A 217 14.80 -8.53 -4.82
CA SER A 217 14.31 -7.15 -4.84
C SER A 217 12.89 -7.11 -5.37
N THR A 218 12.16 -6.02 -5.08
CA THR A 218 10.71 -5.97 -5.27
C THR A 218 10.22 -4.63 -5.78
N GLN A 219 9.09 -4.69 -6.47
CA GLN A 219 8.25 -3.54 -6.83
C GLN A 219 6.78 -3.91 -6.65
N LEU A 220 5.92 -2.92 -6.50
CA LEU A 220 4.47 -3.12 -6.59
C LEU A 220 3.97 -2.74 -7.98
N ALA A 221 3.03 -3.51 -8.48
CA ALA A 221 2.29 -3.24 -9.70
C ALA A 221 0.79 -3.28 -9.42
N GLN A 222 0.02 -2.70 -10.34
CA GLN A 222 -1.45 -2.65 -10.28
C GLN A 222 -1.93 -2.02 -8.97
N MET A 223 -1.33 -0.88 -8.64
CA MET A 223 -1.69 -0.07 -7.48
C MET A 223 -2.83 0.86 -7.84
N GLN A 224 -3.75 1.09 -6.91
CA GLN A 224 -4.86 2.00 -7.19
C GLN A 224 -4.39 3.45 -7.28
N THR A 225 -4.77 4.14 -8.35
CA THR A 225 -4.36 5.55 -8.58
C THR A 225 -5.12 6.54 -7.72
N GLN A 226 -6.32 6.19 -7.27
CA GLN A 226 -7.16 7.03 -6.41
C GLN A 226 -7.67 6.25 -5.19
N MET A 227 -8.07 6.98 -4.16
CA MET A 227 -8.74 6.39 -3.00
C MET A 227 -9.84 7.29 -2.48
N TYR A 228 -10.92 6.72 -1.95
CA TYR A 228 -11.96 7.49 -1.27
C TYR A 228 -11.48 7.97 0.10
N VAL A 229 -12.04 9.07 0.61
CA VAL A 229 -11.91 9.45 2.02
C VAL A 229 -12.34 8.28 2.92
N ALA A 230 -13.52 7.73 2.67
CA ALA A 230 -14.02 6.53 3.34
C ALA A 230 -14.44 5.45 2.33
N LEU A 231 -13.83 4.27 2.42
CA LEU A 231 -14.17 3.15 1.55
C LEU A 231 -15.58 2.61 1.84
N GLY A 232 -15.90 2.34 3.11
CA GLY A 232 -17.12 1.62 3.48
C GLY A 232 -17.21 0.27 2.75
N ASP A 233 -18.37 -0.04 2.18
CA ASP A 233 -18.61 -1.27 1.40
C ASP A 233 -18.29 -1.15 -0.11
N ARG A 234 -17.68 -0.03 -0.52
CA ARG A 234 -17.41 0.28 -1.94
C ARG A 234 -16.26 -0.55 -2.50
N GLU A 235 -16.18 -0.55 -3.83
CA GLU A 235 -14.95 -0.89 -4.54
C GLU A 235 -14.00 0.31 -4.58
N SER A 236 -12.73 0.06 -4.87
CA SER A 236 -11.71 1.10 -4.96
C SER A 236 -11.98 2.09 -6.11
N ALA A 237 -11.54 3.33 -5.92
CA ALA A 237 -11.77 4.44 -6.86
C ALA A 237 -10.66 4.54 -7.93
N GLY A 238 -11.01 4.78 -9.18
CA GLY A 238 -10.04 4.99 -10.27
C GLY A 238 -9.55 3.68 -10.91
N GLU A 239 -8.53 3.81 -11.76
CA GLU A 239 -7.87 2.67 -12.42
C GLU A 239 -6.62 2.24 -11.63
N VAL A 240 -6.19 1.00 -11.86
CA VAL A 240 -4.89 0.54 -11.39
C VAL A 240 -3.78 1.08 -12.29
N THR A 241 -2.59 1.31 -11.72
CA THR A 241 -1.40 1.67 -12.49
C THR A 241 -1.10 0.61 -13.53
N LYS A 242 -0.86 1.02 -14.77
CA LYS A 242 -0.31 0.15 -15.80
C LYS A 242 1.11 -0.27 -15.42
N TRP A 243 1.41 -1.54 -15.63
CA TRP A 243 2.80 -2.00 -15.60
C TRP A 243 3.44 -1.62 -16.93
N TYR A 244 4.54 -0.89 -16.88
CA TYR A 244 5.38 -0.65 -18.04
C TYR A 244 6.67 -1.43 -17.83
N ASP A 245 7.06 -2.20 -18.83
CA ASP A 245 8.29 -2.98 -18.84
C ASP A 245 9.50 -2.02 -18.78
N VAL A 246 10.06 -1.82 -17.59
CA VAL A 246 11.28 -1.02 -17.40
C VAL A 246 12.44 -2.00 -17.31
N TYR A 247 12.85 -2.57 -18.46
CA TYR A 247 14.05 -3.39 -18.64
C TYR A 247 15.34 -2.54 -18.61
N ASN A 248 15.40 -1.51 -17.78
CA ASN A 248 16.55 -0.62 -17.69
C ASN A 248 17.03 -0.53 -16.25
N ASP A 249 18.35 -0.41 -16.09
CA ASP A 249 19.04 -0.31 -14.80
C ASP A 249 18.52 0.84 -13.91
N ASP A 250 17.70 1.74 -14.45
CA ASP A 250 17.03 2.85 -13.78
C ASP A 250 15.73 2.45 -13.03
N ALA A 251 15.21 1.23 -13.22
CA ALA A 251 14.04 0.75 -12.50
C ALA A 251 14.32 0.68 -10.99
N LYS A 252 13.55 1.42 -10.18
CA LYS A 252 13.72 1.52 -8.72
C LYS A 252 13.20 0.28 -7.99
N TRP A 253 13.92 -0.84 -8.14
CA TRP A 253 13.70 -2.06 -7.37
C TRP A 253 14.11 -1.85 -5.91
N ILE A 254 13.20 -2.06 -4.97
CA ILE A 254 13.50 -2.01 -3.54
C ILE A 254 14.10 -3.35 -3.13
N ALA A 255 15.32 -3.34 -2.61
CA ALA A 255 15.99 -4.56 -2.13
C ALA A 255 15.11 -5.28 -1.10
N ALA A 256 14.94 -6.59 -1.30
CA ALA A 256 14.31 -7.45 -0.30
C ALA A 256 15.27 -7.62 0.87
N ARG A 257 14.73 -7.87 2.05
CA ARG A 257 15.57 -8.07 3.21
C ARG A 257 16.25 -9.45 3.14
N VAL A 258 17.58 -9.44 3.10
CA VAL A 258 18.45 -10.62 3.33
C VAL A 258 18.79 -10.70 4.83
N ASN A 259 19.08 -11.91 5.33
CA ASN A 259 19.55 -12.12 6.70
C ASN A 259 20.70 -11.14 7.08
N GLY A 260 20.63 -10.53 8.28
CA GLY A 260 21.80 -9.96 8.97
C GLY A 260 22.00 -8.44 8.94
N PHE A 261 21.33 -7.72 9.85
CA PHE A 261 21.97 -6.63 10.61
C PHE A 261 21.45 -6.63 12.06
N ASP A 262 21.41 -7.83 12.64
CA ASP A 262 21.61 -8.04 14.06
C ASP A 262 22.09 -9.47 14.26
N GLN A 263 23.15 -9.64 15.04
CA GLN A 263 23.73 -10.95 15.36
C GLN A 263 22.89 -11.76 16.36
N ASN A 264 21.59 -11.48 16.45
CA ASN A 264 20.67 -12.19 17.31
C ASN A 264 19.49 -12.68 16.47
N ASN A 265 19.72 -13.80 15.79
CA ASN A 265 18.75 -14.88 15.59
C ASN A 265 17.26 -14.45 15.69
N SER A 266 16.66 -13.95 14.62
CA SER A 266 15.20 -13.95 14.53
C SER A 266 14.73 -14.18 13.09
N SER A 267 13.88 -15.18 12.94
CA SER A 267 13.06 -15.51 11.78
C SER A 267 11.97 -14.47 11.48
N GLU A 268 12.17 -13.21 11.89
CA GLU A 268 11.16 -12.16 11.91
C GLU A 268 11.57 -10.96 11.04
N ILE A 269 10.58 -10.35 10.36
CA ILE A 269 10.77 -9.14 9.57
C ILE A 269 11.08 -7.97 10.50
N LYS A 270 12.29 -7.41 10.43
CA LYS A 270 12.55 -6.06 10.95
C LYS A 270 11.88 -5.06 10.03
N THR A 271 10.93 -4.31 10.56
CA THR A 271 10.21 -3.25 9.87
C THR A 271 11.10 -2.04 9.67
N VAL A 272 11.35 -1.65 8.42
CA VAL A 272 12.16 -0.47 8.05
C VAL A 272 11.48 0.24 6.88
N VAL A 273 11.33 1.57 6.98
CA VAL A 273 10.62 2.38 5.99
C VAL A 273 11.22 2.24 4.58
N GLU A 274 12.55 2.19 4.46
CA GLU A 274 13.28 2.13 3.19
C GLU A 274 13.08 0.82 2.41
N TYR A 275 12.75 -0.27 3.10
CA TYR A 275 12.45 -1.57 2.48
C TYR A 275 10.95 -1.83 2.35
N SER A 276 10.13 -0.79 2.51
CA SER A 276 8.67 -0.90 2.50
C SER A 276 8.08 -0.32 1.24
N HIS A 277 7.10 -1.03 0.70
CA HIS A 277 6.20 -0.48 -0.30
C HIS A 277 4.93 0.01 0.36
N TYR A 278 4.39 1.10 -0.16
CA TYR A 278 3.11 1.65 0.26
C TYR A 278 2.18 1.76 -0.94
N THR A 279 0.89 1.59 -0.70
CA THR A 279 -0.14 1.74 -1.74
C THR A 279 -1.50 2.03 -1.09
N ALA A 280 -2.47 2.54 -1.85
CA ALA A 280 -3.84 2.64 -1.37
C ALA A 280 -4.51 1.27 -1.29
N GLU A 281 -5.71 1.26 -0.70
CA GLU A 281 -6.57 0.09 -0.79
C GLU A 281 -6.95 -0.24 -2.24
N ASN A 282 -7.00 -1.53 -2.54
CA ASN A 282 -7.44 -2.06 -3.82
C ASN A 282 -8.46 -3.18 -3.58
N VAL A 283 -9.74 -2.87 -3.80
CA VAL A 283 -10.89 -3.73 -3.51
C VAL A 283 -11.78 -3.81 -4.74
N HIS A 284 -11.98 -5.03 -5.24
CA HIS A 284 -12.84 -5.31 -6.40
C HIS A 284 -13.88 -6.36 -6.05
N ALA A 285 -15.10 -6.25 -6.59
CA ALA A 285 -16.12 -7.29 -6.43
C ALA A 285 -15.66 -8.62 -7.04
N THR A 286 -14.99 -8.54 -8.19
CA THR A 286 -14.38 -9.69 -8.88
C THR A 286 -12.89 -9.39 -9.10
N PRO A 287 -12.01 -9.90 -8.23
CA PRO A 287 -10.57 -9.78 -8.43
C PRO A 287 -10.10 -10.58 -9.66
N LEU A 288 -9.34 -9.92 -10.52
CA LEU A 288 -8.79 -10.42 -11.79
C LEU A 288 -7.27 -10.23 -11.82
N MET A 289 -6.61 -10.97 -12.71
CA MET A 289 -5.16 -10.84 -12.92
C MET A 289 -4.73 -9.43 -13.36
N ASN A 290 -5.56 -8.71 -14.10
CA ASN A 290 -5.26 -7.35 -14.56
C ASN A 290 -5.65 -6.22 -13.58
N ASN A 291 -6.30 -6.50 -12.45
CA ASN A 291 -6.71 -5.46 -11.47
C ASN A 291 -6.26 -5.72 -10.03
N THR A 292 -5.66 -6.87 -9.73
CA THR A 292 -5.24 -7.22 -8.36
C THR A 292 -3.82 -6.71 -8.09
N THR A 293 -3.63 -5.97 -7.01
CA THR A 293 -2.29 -5.52 -6.60
C THR A 293 -1.35 -6.69 -6.39
N CYS A 294 -0.19 -6.63 -7.02
CA CYS A 294 0.84 -7.65 -6.91
C CYS A 294 2.21 -7.08 -6.59
N MET A 295 2.98 -7.88 -5.88
CA MET A 295 4.40 -7.68 -5.66
C MET A 295 5.16 -8.43 -6.76
N LEU A 296 5.91 -7.70 -7.56
CA LEU A 296 6.86 -8.28 -8.50
C LEU A 296 8.17 -8.53 -7.76
N VAL A 297 8.69 -9.74 -7.88
CA VAL A 297 9.90 -10.19 -7.20
C VAL A 297 10.95 -10.48 -8.26
N ARG A 298 12.08 -9.78 -8.19
CA ARG A 298 13.29 -10.07 -8.95
C ARG A 298 14.27 -10.79 -8.06
N VAL A 299 14.88 -11.87 -8.53
CA VAL A 299 15.96 -12.59 -7.85
C VAL A 299 17.08 -12.89 -8.83
N LYS A 300 18.29 -13.03 -8.31
CA LYS A 300 19.42 -13.60 -9.03
C LYS A 300 19.37 -15.12 -8.94
N ALA A 301 19.08 -15.80 -10.05
CA ALA A 301 19.16 -17.24 -10.21
C ALA A 301 20.56 -17.65 -10.70
N THR A 302 21.22 -18.53 -9.98
CA THR A 302 22.56 -19.04 -10.31
C THR A 302 22.52 -20.56 -10.44
N PRO A 303 22.50 -21.11 -11.66
CA PRO A 303 22.56 -22.55 -11.85
C PRO A 303 23.86 -23.15 -11.31
N THR A 304 23.72 -24.18 -10.47
CA THR A 304 24.82 -24.99 -9.92
C THR A 304 24.91 -26.37 -10.56
N LYS A 305 23.86 -26.79 -11.28
CA LYS A 305 23.83 -27.99 -12.13
C LYS A 305 22.98 -27.76 -13.38
N TRP A 306 23.52 -28.13 -14.55
CA TRP A 306 22.92 -27.94 -15.87
C TRP A 306 22.21 -29.20 -16.38
N THR A 307 21.43 -29.07 -17.45
CA THR A 307 20.68 -30.20 -18.04
C THR A 307 21.58 -31.25 -18.73
N SER A 308 22.72 -30.87 -19.30
CA SER A 308 23.56 -31.78 -20.12
C SER A 308 25.05 -31.85 -19.75
N GLU A 309 25.50 -31.17 -18.69
CA GLU A 309 26.89 -31.18 -18.22
C GLU A 309 26.99 -31.14 -16.68
N ASP A 310 28.01 -31.79 -16.12
CA ASP A 310 28.48 -31.54 -14.75
C ASP A 310 29.30 -30.24 -14.77
N GLY A 311 28.75 -29.13 -14.26
CA GLY A 311 29.47 -27.85 -14.34
C GLY A 311 29.00 -26.78 -13.36
N THR A 312 29.92 -26.36 -12.49
CA THR A 312 29.85 -25.12 -11.69
C THR A 312 29.90 -23.89 -12.61
N PHE A 313 29.00 -22.93 -12.38
CA PHE A 313 29.06 -21.61 -13.00
C PHE A 313 30.02 -20.71 -12.24
N ASP A 314 31.06 -20.18 -12.90
CA ASP A 314 32.02 -19.26 -12.30
C ASP A 314 31.64 -17.82 -12.71
N GLY A 315 30.87 -17.12 -11.87
CA GLY A 315 30.64 -15.69 -12.06
C GLY A 315 29.39 -15.11 -11.42
N LEU A 316 29.53 -13.93 -10.81
CA LEU A 316 28.44 -13.12 -10.25
C LEU A 316 27.50 -12.53 -11.33
N THR A 317 27.80 -12.69 -12.63
CA THR A 317 27.16 -12.00 -13.77
C THR A 317 26.56 -12.93 -14.83
N GLY A 318 26.36 -14.22 -14.54
CA GLY A 318 26.05 -15.20 -15.58
C GLY A 318 24.71 -15.12 -16.26
N THR A 319 24.70 -14.79 -17.55
CA THR A 319 23.56 -15.10 -18.44
C THR A 319 23.46 -16.61 -18.66
N PHE A 320 22.26 -17.15 -18.59
CA PHE A 320 21.97 -18.54 -18.95
C PHE A 320 20.70 -18.63 -19.80
N TYR A 321 20.47 -19.81 -20.37
CA TYR A 321 19.38 -20.04 -21.32
C TYR A 321 18.48 -21.18 -20.85
N ALA A 322 17.17 -21.01 -20.95
CA ALA A 322 16.22 -22.09 -20.65
C ALA A 322 15.41 -22.45 -21.89
N ILE A 323 15.14 -23.75 -22.08
CA ILE A 323 14.14 -24.19 -23.06
C ILE A 323 12.81 -24.30 -22.34
N VAL A 324 11.81 -23.60 -22.87
CA VAL A 324 10.45 -23.57 -22.33
C VAL A 324 9.44 -23.97 -23.40
N LYS A 325 8.23 -24.30 -22.94
CA LYS A 325 7.06 -24.45 -23.80
C LYS A 325 5.96 -23.51 -23.31
N TYR A 326 5.36 -22.80 -24.24
CA TYR A 326 4.21 -21.94 -23.99
C TYR A 326 2.88 -22.67 -24.24
N SER A 327 1.80 -22.14 -23.66
CA SER A 327 0.45 -22.64 -23.91
C SER A 327 -0.01 -22.40 -25.36
N THR A 328 0.52 -21.34 -26.00
CA THR A 328 0.18 -20.87 -27.36
C THR A 328 1.38 -20.90 -28.32
N ASP A 329 1.11 -20.85 -29.63
CA ASP A 329 2.11 -20.85 -30.71
C ASP A 329 2.89 -19.52 -30.77
N GLN A 330 4.24 -19.61 -30.83
CA GLN A 330 5.19 -18.49 -30.91
C GLN A 330 4.87 -17.44 -32.01
N ALA A 331 4.20 -17.85 -33.08
CA ALA A 331 3.89 -16.98 -34.22
C ALA A 331 2.78 -15.94 -33.97
N MET A 332 2.10 -15.99 -32.83
CA MET A 332 0.94 -15.12 -32.52
C MET A 332 1.34 -13.92 -31.64
N ASP A 333 2.08 -12.94 -32.17
CA ASP A 333 2.48 -11.63 -31.58
C ASP A 333 2.29 -11.49 -30.04
N GLN A 334 3.38 -11.69 -29.28
CA GLN A 334 3.36 -12.45 -28.03
C GLN A 334 3.87 -11.72 -26.78
N ASN A 335 3.21 -10.64 -26.39
CA ASN A 335 3.43 -10.15 -25.04
C ASN A 335 2.57 -10.98 -24.06
N TYR A 336 3.11 -11.36 -22.91
CA TYR A 336 2.36 -11.97 -21.79
C TYR A 336 1.85 -13.42 -21.95
N GLN A 337 2.56 -14.27 -22.69
CA GLN A 337 2.16 -15.67 -22.81
C GLN A 337 2.17 -16.43 -21.48
N THR A 338 1.42 -17.52 -21.41
CA THR A 338 1.51 -18.46 -20.27
C THR A 338 2.55 -19.53 -20.56
N LEU A 339 3.56 -19.65 -19.70
CA LEU A 339 4.53 -20.74 -19.72
C LEU A 339 3.88 -22.03 -19.18
N GLU A 340 3.96 -23.10 -19.95
CA GLU A 340 3.41 -24.42 -19.61
C GLU A 340 4.46 -25.29 -18.88
N SER A 341 5.69 -25.33 -19.39
CA SER A 341 6.75 -26.18 -18.82
C SER A 341 8.17 -25.73 -19.16
N TYR A 342 9.13 -26.19 -18.35
CA TYR A 342 10.57 -26.05 -18.59
C TYR A 342 11.16 -27.41 -18.98
N TYR A 343 12.07 -27.42 -19.95
CA TYR A 343 12.72 -28.63 -20.47
C TYR A 343 14.20 -28.70 -20.15
N GLY A 344 14.83 -27.58 -19.81
CA GLY A 344 16.23 -27.57 -19.39
C GLY A 344 16.80 -26.18 -19.24
N ILE A 345 17.96 -26.10 -18.59
CA ILE A 345 18.79 -24.90 -18.50
C ILE A 345 20.19 -25.21 -19.04
N TYR A 346 20.75 -24.24 -19.76
CA TYR A 346 21.96 -24.36 -20.54
C TYR A 346 22.85 -23.14 -20.32
N LYS A 347 24.16 -23.39 -20.27
CA LYS A 347 25.19 -22.36 -20.06
C LYS A 347 25.32 -21.38 -21.23
N ASP A 348 24.93 -21.78 -22.44
CA ASP A 348 25.09 -20.99 -23.64
C ASP A 348 23.95 -21.23 -24.65
N LYS A 349 23.70 -20.21 -25.48
CA LYS A 349 22.60 -20.21 -26.44
C LYS A 349 22.76 -21.29 -27.52
N ALA A 350 23.99 -21.55 -27.97
CA ALA A 350 24.24 -22.49 -29.05
C ALA A 350 23.87 -23.92 -28.64
N THR A 351 24.17 -24.29 -27.38
CA THR A 351 23.75 -25.57 -26.80
C THR A 351 22.23 -25.66 -26.70
N ALA A 352 21.56 -24.62 -26.18
CA ALA A 352 20.10 -24.61 -26.09
C ALA A 352 19.41 -24.72 -27.47
N ASP A 353 19.88 -23.94 -28.45
CA ASP A 353 19.38 -23.97 -29.83
C ASP A 353 19.59 -25.36 -30.48
N ALA A 354 20.75 -25.98 -30.25
CA ALA A 354 21.05 -27.31 -30.76
C ALA A 354 20.12 -28.38 -30.16
N VAL A 355 19.82 -28.30 -28.87
CA VAL A 355 18.86 -29.20 -28.22
C VAL A 355 17.46 -28.97 -28.76
N LEU A 356 17.01 -27.72 -28.87
CA LEU A 356 15.69 -27.39 -29.43
C LEU A 356 15.53 -27.87 -30.88
N ALA A 357 16.59 -27.80 -31.69
CA ALA A 357 16.60 -28.23 -33.08
C ALA A 357 16.82 -29.75 -33.27
N SER A 358 16.93 -30.53 -32.19
CA SER A 358 17.19 -31.97 -32.25
C SER A 358 16.20 -32.81 -31.44
N GLY A 359 16.27 -34.12 -31.63
CA GLY A 359 15.53 -35.10 -30.82
C GLY A 359 14.01 -34.88 -30.80
N ASP A 360 13.42 -35.19 -29.65
CA ASP A 360 11.97 -35.23 -29.46
C ASP A 360 11.31 -33.84 -29.55
N LEU A 361 12.00 -32.77 -29.15
CA LEU A 361 11.45 -31.40 -29.21
C LEU A 361 11.26 -30.94 -30.66
N SER A 362 12.24 -31.21 -31.52
CA SER A 362 12.17 -30.87 -32.95
C SER A 362 11.13 -31.67 -33.73
N ALA A 363 10.81 -32.88 -33.24
CA ALA A 363 9.81 -33.78 -33.79
C ALA A 363 8.41 -33.59 -33.19
N ALA A 364 8.28 -32.80 -32.14
CA ALA A 364 7.01 -32.58 -31.45
C ALA A 364 5.97 -31.93 -32.37
N PRO A 365 4.69 -32.36 -32.31
CA PRO A 365 3.62 -31.79 -33.13
C PRO A 365 3.38 -30.31 -32.83
N ASP A 366 3.74 -29.86 -31.64
CA ASP A 366 3.61 -28.50 -31.14
C ASP A 366 4.98 -27.79 -31.01
N LYS A 367 5.98 -28.18 -31.79
CA LYS A 367 7.33 -27.59 -31.80
C LYS A 367 7.38 -26.05 -31.92
N ALA A 368 6.35 -25.44 -32.52
CA ALA A 368 6.21 -23.99 -32.64
C ALA A 368 5.92 -23.29 -31.30
N LYS A 369 5.60 -24.04 -30.23
CA LYS A 369 5.38 -23.51 -28.88
C LYS A 369 6.63 -23.48 -28.02
N TYR A 370 7.73 -24.06 -28.50
CA TYR A 370 8.98 -24.11 -27.74
C TYR A 370 9.85 -22.92 -28.08
N ALA A 371 10.54 -22.39 -27.08
CA ALA A 371 11.45 -21.27 -27.23
C ALA A 371 12.67 -21.40 -26.32
N VAL A 372 13.73 -20.68 -26.68
CA VAL A 372 14.90 -20.45 -25.83
C VAL A 372 14.74 -19.08 -25.19
N LEU A 373 14.66 -19.04 -23.86
CA LEU A 373 14.65 -17.80 -23.07
C LEU A 373 16.06 -17.47 -22.60
N GLU A 374 16.46 -16.20 -22.73
CA GLU A 374 17.72 -15.68 -22.22
C GLU A 374 17.48 -14.98 -20.88
N TYR A 375 18.12 -15.47 -19.81
CA TYR A 375 18.12 -14.87 -18.49
C TYR A 375 19.35 -13.99 -18.34
N THR A 376 19.27 -12.77 -18.84
CA THR A 376 20.37 -11.79 -18.81
C THR A 376 20.82 -11.54 -17.38
N ASN A 377 22.12 -11.66 -17.13
CA ASN A 377 22.69 -11.55 -15.79
C ASN A 377 22.00 -12.48 -14.77
N GLY A 378 21.40 -13.59 -15.20
CA GLY A 378 20.73 -14.55 -14.33
C GLY A 378 19.55 -13.99 -13.55
N TYR A 379 18.94 -12.87 -13.97
CA TYR A 379 17.77 -12.34 -13.29
C TYR A 379 16.50 -13.09 -13.68
N SER A 380 15.77 -13.50 -12.66
CA SER A 380 14.48 -14.19 -12.73
C SER A 380 13.40 -13.37 -12.06
N TYR A 381 12.21 -13.37 -12.64
CA TYR A 381 11.10 -12.51 -12.26
C TYR A 381 9.85 -13.31 -11.93
N TYR A 382 9.17 -12.93 -10.85
CA TYR A 382 7.96 -13.60 -10.36
C TYR A 382 6.90 -12.57 -10.02
N ARG A 383 5.65 -12.94 -10.29
CA ARG A 383 4.48 -12.22 -9.80
C ARG A 383 3.96 -12.90 -8.53
N LEU A 384 3.72 -12.10 -7.51
CA LEU A 384 3.05 -12.52 -6.29
C LEU A 384 1.85 -11.61 -6.02
N ASN A 385 0.64 -12.14 -6.16
CA ASN A 385 -0.57 -11.38 -5.80
C ASN A 385 -0.61 -11.18 -4.28
N LEU A 386 -0.79 -9.93 -3.83
CA LEU A 386 -0.98 -9.67 -2.40
C LEU A 386 -2.35 -10.21 -1.98
N ARG A 387 -2.36 -11.09 -0.98
CA ARG A 387 -3.59 -11.73 -0.50
C ARG A 387 -3.54 -12.11 0.97
N ASP A 388 -4.70 -12.16 1.60
CA ASP A 388 -4.94 -12.85 2.87
C ASP A 388 -5.64 -14.18 2.59
N ILE A 389 -4.87 -15.27 2.58
CA ILE A 389 -5.40 -16.61 2.28
C ILE A 389 -6.44 -17.10 3.30
N ASN A 390 -6.51 -16.48 4.48
CA ASN A 390 -7.43 -16.90 5.55
C ASN A 390 -8.86 -16.37 5.32
N LYS A 391 -9.08 -15.51 4.31
CA LYS A 391 -10.41 -14.99 3.98
C LYS A 391 -11.21 -15.96 3.11
N ALA A 392 -12.52 -15.99 3.35
CA ALA A 392 -13.42 -16.96 2.73
C ALA A 392 -13.73 -16.64 1.26
N THR A 393 -13.95 -15.36 0.95
CA THR A 393 -14.33 -14.94 -0.41
C THR A 393 -13.13 -14.45 -1.20
N SER A 394 -13.16 -14.61 -2.53
CA SER A 394 -12.09 -14.13 -3.41
C SER A 394 -11.90 -12.61 -3.28
N LYS A 395 -13.00 -11.83 -3.23
CA LYS A 395 -12.99 -10.40 -2.92
C LYS A 395 -12.15 -10.08 -1.69
N GLU A 396 -12.45 -10.69 -0.56
CA GLU A 396 -11.75 -10.41 0.70
C GLU A 396 -10.29 -10.90 0.66
N ARG A 397 -10.02 -12.05 0.02
CA ARG A 397 -8.65 -12.59 -0.08
C ARG A 397 -7.73 -11.64 -0.80
N TYR A 398 -8.15 -11.08 -1.92
CA TYR A 398 -7.31 -10.26 -2.80
C TYR A 398 -7.49 -8.76 -2.60
N SER A 399 -8.23 -8.37 -1.56
CA SER A 399 -8.33 -6.97 -1.16
C SER A 399 -7.06 -6.50 -0.46
N VAL A 400 -6.45 -5.45 -0.99
CA VAL A 400 -5.47 -4.66 -0.23
C VAL A 400 -6.24 -3.60 0.55
N LEU A 401 -6.07 -3.56 1.88
CA LEU A 401 -6.83 -2.68 2.76
C LEU A 401 -5.89 -1.68 3.46
N ARG A 402 -6.32 -0.42 3.54
CA ARG A 402 -5.59 0.64 4.24
C ARG A 402 -5.29 0.27 5.71
N ASN A 403 -4.21 0.83 6.25
CA ASN A 403 -3.72 0.58 7.61
C ASN A 403 -3.46 -0.90 7.96
N ASN A 404 -3.15 -1.73 6.96
CA ASN A 404 -2.66 -3.10 7.15
C ASN A 404 -1.23 -3.25 6.65
N PHE A 405 -0.52 -4.22 7.23
CA PHE A 405 0.81 -4.60 6.81
C PHE A 405 0.84 -6.04 6.30
N TYR A 406 1.17 -6.18 5.03
CA TYR A 406 1.34 -7.43 4.30
C TYR A 406 2.80 -7.88 4.40
N LYS A 407 3.09 -8.77 5.35
CA LYS A 407 4.39 -9.41 5.55
C LYS A 407 4.51 -10.59 4.61
N VAL A 408 5.36 -10.48 3.60
CA VAL A 408 5.57 -11.52 2.59
C VAL A 408 6.83 -12.30 2.93
N THR A 409 6.74 -13.63 3.05
CA THR A 409 7.89 -14.52 3.23
C THR A 409 7.90 -15.56 2.12
N VAL A 410 8.94 -15.53 1.29
CA VAL A 410 9.19 -16.60 0.31
C VAL A 410 10.01 -17.68 1.00
N THR A 411 9.59 -18.93 0.87
CA THR A 411 10.26 -20.07 1.52
C THR A 411 10.84 -21.06 0.51
N GLU A 412 10.18 -21.22 -0.63
CA GLU A 412 10.58 -22.18 -1.65
C GLU A 412 10.21 -21.65 -3.04
N ILE A 413 11.06 -21.96 -4.03
CA ILE A 413 10.87 -21.63 -5.45
C ILE A 413 10.78 -22.94 -6.24
N ASN A 414 9.77 -23.08 -7.10
CA ASN A 414 9.50 -24.33 -7.82
C ASN A 414 9.95 -24.32 -9.30
N ASN A 415 10.30 -23.17 -9.86
CA ASN A 415 10.86 -23.05 -11.20
C ASN A 415 11.68 -21.76 -11.34
N ILE A 416 12.27 -21.53 -12.51
CA ILE A 416 13.18 -20.41 -12.78
C ILE A 416 12.45 -19.05 -12.92
N GLY A 417 11.13 -19.01 -13.05
CA GLY A 417 10.38 -17.78 -13.29
C GLY A 417 10.65 -17.14 -14.66
N TRP A 418 10.17 -15.93 -14.87
CA TRP A 418 10.28 -15.22 -16.14
C TRP A 418 11.66 -14.59 -16.32
N ASN A 419 12.11 -14.45 -17.57
CA ASN A 419 13.37 -13.77 -17.91
C ASN A 419 13.19 -12.27 -18.19
N ASN A 420 11.95 -11.81 -18.35
CA ASN A 420 11.59 -10.41 -18.55
C ASN A 420 10.49 -10.01 -17.53
N PRO A 421 10.67 -8.91 -16.76
CA PRO A 421 9.61 -8.39 -15.89
C PRO A 421 8.39 -7.86 -16.65
N GLY A 422 8.54 -7.44 -17.92
CA GLY A 422 7.41 -7.03 -18.77
C GLY A 422 6.33 -8.09 -18.87
N ASP A 423 6.71 -9.37 -18.91
CA ASP A 423 5.78 -10.49 -19.09
C ASP A 423 4.99 -10.88 -17.83
N LEU A 424 5.27 -10.23 -16.68
CA LEU A 424 4.62 -10.58 -15.42
C LEU A 424 3.18 -10.06 -15.29
N VAL A 425 2.85 -8.97 -15.99
CA VAL A 425 1.57 -8.28 -15.82
C VAL A 425 0.97 -7.98 -17.19
N ASP A 426 0.06 -8.84 -17.61
CA ASP A 426 -0.82 -8.60 -18.75
C ASP A 426 -1.92 -7.59 -18.36
N PRO A 427 -1.97 -6.38 -18.96
CA PRO A 427 -3.03 -5.41 -18.69
C PRO A 427 -4.41 -5.89 -19.17
N ASP A 428 -4.48 -6.87 -20.07
CA ASP A 428 -5.71 -7.37 -20.67
C ASP A 428 -6.17 -8.73 -20.07
N ASP A 429 -5.41 -9.30 -19.11
CA ASP A 429 -5.75 -10.57 -18.48
C ASP A 429 -6.93 -10.44 -17.50
N ASN A 430 -8.12 -10.71 -18.03
CA ASN A 430 -9.38 -10.67 -17.30
C ASN A 430 -9.75 -11.99 -16.61
N ARG A 431 -8.81 -12.93 -16.46
CA ARG A 431 -9.08 -14.19 -15.75
C ARG A 431 -9.19 -13.94 -14.25
N PRO A 432 -10.06 -14.69 -13.54
CA PRO A 432 -10.12 -14.65 -12.08
C PRO A 432 -8.76 -14.92 -11.45
N VAL A 433 -8.41 -14.15 -10.42
CA VAL A 433 -7.17 -14.36 -9.67
C VAL A 433 -7.34 -15.54 -8.70
N GLU A 434 -7.18 -16.75 -9.22
CA GLU A 434 -7.17 -17.98 -8.41
C GLU A 434 -5.91 -18.75 -8.84
N THR A 435 -4.75 -18.31 -8.34
CA THR A 435 -3.45 -18.72 -8.89
C THR A 435 -2.79 -19.85 -8.08
N GLU A 436 -2.37 -20.88 -8.80
CA GLU A 436 -1.12 -21.61 -8.52
C GLU A 436 0.06 -20.66 -8.79
N THR A 437 1.03 -20.57 -7.89
CA THR A 437 2.18 -19.67 -8.02
C THR A 437 3.48 -20.46 -8.13
N SER A 438 4.44 -19.96 -8.89
CA SER A 438 5.79 -20.55 -8.97
C SER A 438 6.61 -20.42 -7.67
N LEU A 439 6.05 -19.72 -6.69
CA LEU A 439 6.62 -19.48 -5.38
C LEU A 439 5.74 -20.15 -4.33
N LYS A 440 6.36 -20.79 -3.35
CA LYS A 440 5.71 -21.14 -2.09
C LYS A 440 5.93 -20.00 -1.10
N VAL A 441 4.85 -19.27 -0.85
CA VAL A 441 4.87 -18.02 -0.09
C VAL A 441 3.92 -18.09 1.08
N THR A 442 4.36 -17.57 2.22
CA THR A 442 3.49 -17.22 3.33
C THR A 442 3.30 -15.71 3.34
N ILE A 443 2.05 -15.26 3.26
CA ILE A 443 1.68 -13.85 3.45
C ILE A 443 0.92 -13.75 4.77
N THR A 444 1.47 -12.99 5.71
CA THR A 444 0.81 -12.68 6.98
C THR A 444 0.31 -11.24 6.91
N VAL A 445 -0.99 -11.05 7.15
CA VAL A 445 -1.60 -9.72 7.20
C VAL A 445 -1.82 -9.35 8.65
N GLU A 446 -1.21 -8.25 9.08
CA GLU A 446 -1.32 -7.74 10.45
C GLU A 446 -1.84 -6.31 10.45
N ASP A 447 -2.51 -5.93 11.54
CA ASP A 447 -2.82 -4.53 11.79
C ASP A 447 -1.54 -3.71 11.82
N TRP A 448 -1.51 -2.58 11.13
CA TRP A 448 -0.40 -1.64 11.20
C TRP A 448 -0.61 -0.69 12.38
N THR A 449 0.05 -1.02 13.49
CA THR A 449 -0.22 -0.37 14.79
C THR A 449 0.98 0.39 15.31
N ASP A 450 0.72 1.49 16.00
CA ASP A 450 1.74 2.15 16.81
C ASP A 450 1.89 1.40 18.14
N VAL A 451 3.10 1.00 18.51
CA VAL A 451 3.39 0.41 19.82
C VAL A 451 3.97 1.51 20.71
N ASP A 452 3.16 2.03 21.64
CA ASP A 452 3.66 2.85 22.75
C ASP A 452 4.20 1.92 23.85
N MET A 453 5.53 1.80 23.93
CA MET A 453 6.20 1.29 25.12
C MET A 453 6.42 2.45 26.09
N ASN A 454 5.40 2.78 26.88
CA ASN A 454 5.58 3.54 28.11
C ASN A 454 5.69 2.54 29.27
N GLU A 455 6.88 1.99 29.49
CA GLU A 455 7.19 1.39 30.79
C GLU A 455 7.57 2.51 31.77
N PRO A 456 6.87 2.67 32.91
CA PRO A 456 7.42 3.48 33.99
C PRO A 456 8.69 2.78 34.49
N LEU A 457 9.82 3.46 34.39
CA LEU A 457 11.08 3.03 35.00
C LEU A 457 10.85 2.85 36.51
N GLY A 458 10.83 1.60 36.95
CA GLY A 458 10.90 1.22 38.37
C GLY A 458 12.32 1.20 38.87
#